data_AF-A0AAU3PW48-F1
#
_entry.id   AF-A0AAU3PW48-F1
#
_cell.length_a   1.000
_cell.length_b   1.000
_cell.length_c   1.000
_cell.angle_alpha   90.00
_cell.angle_beta   90.00
_cell.angle_gamma   90.00
#
_symmetry.space_group_name_H-M   'P 1'
#
loop_
_entity.id
_entity.type
_entity.pdbx_description
1 polymer ?
#
loop_
_entity_poly.entity_id
_entity_poly.type
_entity_poly.pdbx_seq_one_letter_code
_entity_poly.pdbx_strand_id
1 'polypeptide(L)'
;MTRPSDDPLFQRLNEILAREVGHASRENLHATSPDALLLRGIVRDRVGGFFSNAYPPNAPGVCGVCRGPSDSGLCGPCEGTRRGFGDLLADRTILLTYAIGNMPGGRHQSAHHMLTYKGYRGTPPVHECSEDLQLMISVMVDMHRTCLQSWLGHPWDALTFVPSKERPDATHPVAALANATLPKFNFAAAPTPKFLMRPGPGSDIKRKMTADRFEVDVQWRERVDGKHVLIVDDTRNRDHPMYSAMVALGLG
;
A
#
# COMPACT_ATOMS: atom_id res chain seq x y z
N MET A 1 22.92 -33.16 16.85
CA MET A 1 22.05 -31.97 17.04
C MET A 1 22.96 -30.77 17.22
N THR A 2 23.05 -29.89 16.23
CA THR A 2 23.73 -28.58 16.32
C THR A 2 22.99 -27.72 17.35
N ARG A 3 23.72 -26.93 18.15
CA ARG A 3 23.09 -26.00 19.08
C ARG A 3 22.34 -24.94 18.26
N PRO A 4 21.18 -24.43 18.71
CA PRO A 4 20.47 -23.36 18.00
C PRO A 4 21.33 -22.11 17.71
N SER A 5 22.40 -21.89 18.47
CA SER A 5 23.39 -20.82 18.28
C SER A 5 24.27 -20.99 17.02
N ASP A 6 24.34 -22.19 16.47
CA ASP A 6 25.23 -22.53 15.35
C ASP A 6 24.46 -22.57 14.01
N ASP A 7 23.15 -22.28 14.04
CA ASP A 7 22.32 -22.17 12.84
C ASP A 7 22.55 -20.80 12.17
N PRO A 8 23.00 -20.77 10.89
CA PRO A 8 23.24 -19.54 10.16
C PRO A 8 22.03 -18.60 10.07
N LEU A 9 20.80 -19.13 10.07
CA LEU A 9 19.60 -18.31 10.07
C LEU A 9 19.44 -17.57 11.39
N PHE A 10 19.58 -18.27 12.51
CA PHE A 10 19.49 -17.66 13.84
C PHE A 10 20.57 -16.61 14.07
N GLN A 11 21.80 -16.87 13.61
CA GLN A 11 22.88 -15.88 13.64
C GLN A 11 22.51 -14.61 12.86
N ARG A 12 22.02 -14.77 11.63
CA ARG A 12 21.57 -13.64 10.81
C ARG A 12 20.44 -12.84 11.45
N LEU A 13 19.44 -13.51 12.04
CA LEU A 13 18.34 -12.83 12.72
C LEU A 13 18.82 -12.04 13.94
N ASN A 14 19.77 -12.60 14.71
CA ASN A 14 20.39 -11.89 15.84
C ASN A 14 21.20 -10.68 15.41
N GLU A 15 21.94 -10.77 14.30
CA GLU A 15 22.68 -9.63 13.73
C GLU A 15 21.76 -8.50 13.28
N ILE A 16 20.63 -8.85 12.64
CA ILE A 16 19.59 -7.88 12.27
C ILE A 16 19.06 -7.19 13.53
N LEU A 17 18.65 -7.97 14.54
CA LEU A 17 18.10 -7.43 15.77
C LEU A 17 19.09 -6.50 16.50
N ALA A 18 20.35 -6.92 16.65
CA ALA A 18 21.39 -6.12 17.30
C ALA A 18 21.61 -4.78 16.60
N ARG A 19 21.64 -4.78 15.25
CA ARG A 19 21.75 -3.55 14.45
C ARG A 19 20.55 -2.64 14.65
N GLU A 20 19.35 -3.19 14.64
CA GLU A 20 18.10 -2.42 14.76
C GLU A 20 17.89 -1.83 16.16
N VAL A 21 18.34 -2.50 17.22
CA VAL A 21 18.39 -1.93 18.58
C VAL A 21 19.25 -0.67 18.61
N GLY A 22 20.43 -0.72 17.96
CA GLY A 22 21.30 0.44 17.83
C GLY A 22 20.67 1.59 17.03
N HIS A 23 19.91 1.27 15.98
CA HIS A 23 19.19 2.27 15.17
C HIS A 23 18.05 2.92 15.95
N ALA A 24 17.21 2.11 16.61
CA ALA A 24 16.09 2.57 17.42
C ALA A 24 16.55 3.49 18.55
N SER A 25 17.68 3.19 19.18
CA SER A 25 18.27 4.03 20.22
C SER A 25 18.66 5.42 19.69
N ARG A 26 19.26 5.51 18.49
CA ARG A 26 19.61 6.79 17.86
C ARG A 26 18.41 7.61 17.42
N GLU A 27 17.29 6.96 17.17
CA GLU A 27 16.02 7.59 16.78
C GLU A 27 15.11 7.87 18.00
N ASN A 28 15.58 7.62 19.22
CA ASN A 28 14.80 7.76 20.46
C ASN A 28 13.50 6.92 20.50
N LEU A 29 13.52 5.72 19.93
CA LEU A 29 12.39 4.78 19.91
C LEU A 29 12.49 3.78 21.08
N HIS A 30 12.03 4.19 22.26
CA HIS A 30 12.29 3.46 23.51
C HIS A 30 11.26 2.36 23.88
N ALA A 31 10.21 2.14 23.07
CA ALA A 31 9.12 1.19 23.36
C ALA A 31 8.89 0.14 22.26
N THR A 32 9.93 -0.20 21.50
CA THR A 32 9.80 -1.12 20.35
C THR A 32 10.08 -2.56 20.76
N SER A 33 9.17 -3.49 20.45
CA SER A 33 9.39 -4.92 20.72
C SER A 33 10.53 -5.50 19.85
N PRO A 34 11.21 -6.57 20.30
CA PRO A 34 12.22 -7.26 19.49
C PRO A 34 11.70 -7.71 18.12
N ASP A 35 10.47 -8.23 18.06
CA ASP A 35 9.84 -8.65 16.80
C ASP A 35 9.68 -7.47 15.84
N ALA A 36 9.29 -6.30 16.35
CA ALA A 36 9.14 -5.11 15.53
C ALA A 36 10.48 -4.59 15.00
N LEU A 37 11.54 -4.67 15.82
CA LEU A 37 12.90 -4.35 15.38
C LEU A 37 13.40 -5.34 14.33
N LEU A 38 13.17 -6.64 14.52
CA LEU A 38 13.55 -7.67 13.57
C LEU A 38 12.86 -7.46 12.21
N LEU A 39 11.55 -7.26 12.20
CA LEU A 39 10.78 -7.02 10.98
C LEU A 39 11.20 -5.72 10.29
N ARG A 40 11.49 -4.66 11.05
CA ARG A 40 12.04 -3.42 10.52
C ARG A 40 13.37 -3.64 9.80
N GLY A 41 14.28 -4.41 10.42
CA GLY A 41 15.57 -4.74 9.82
C GLY A 41 15.44 -5.60 8.58
N ILE A 42 14.53 -6.59 8.57
CA ILE A 42 14.24 -7.42 7.39
C ILE A 42 13.74 -6.55 6.22
N VAL A 43 12.80 -5.62 6.46
CA VAL A 43 12.33 -4.70 5.41
C VAL A 43 13.47 -3.81 4.93
N ARG A 44 14.27 -3.24 5.85
CA ARG A 44 15.38 -2.37 5.49
C ARG A 44 16.41 -3.08 4.63
N ASP A 45 16.81 -4.29 5.00
CA ASP A 45 17.80 -5.08 4.25
C ASP A 45 17.29 -5.48 2.87
N ARG A 46 15.99 -5.79 2.77
CA ARG A 46 15.40 -6.33 1.55
C ARG A 46 15.06 -5.25 0.52
N VAL A 47 14.54 -4.11 0.97
CA VAL A 47 14.04 -3.05 0.07
C VAL A 47 14.54 -1.64 0.36
N GLY A 48 15.14 -1.41 1.53
CA GLY A 48 15.54 -0.08 1.98
C GLY A 48 16.64 0.57 1.14
N GLY A 49 17.34 -0.21 0.31
CA GLY A 49 18.34 0.31 -0.63
C GLY A 49 17.75 1.04 -1.84
N PHE A 50 16.46 0.87 -2.14
CA PHE A 50 15.84 1.49 -3.32
C PHE A 50 14.42 2.00 -3.09
N PHE A 51 13.70 1.55 -2.07
CA PHE A 51 12.47 2.20 -1.62
C PHE A 51 12.74 3.13 -0.45
N SER A 52 12.22 4.34 -0.56
CA SER A 52 12.26 5.34 0.50
C SER A 52 10.85 5.57 1.02
N ASN A 53 10.74 5.74 2.34
CA ASN A 53 9.47 6.11 2.97
C ASN A 53 8.94 7.40 2.33
N ALA A 54 7.61 7.46 2.17
CA ALA A 54 6.98 8.73 1.90
C ALA A 54 7.28 9.73 3.03
N TYR A 55 7.34 11.02 2.69
CA TYR A 55 7.51 12.07 3.68
C TYR A 55 6.50 11.92 4.84
N PRO A 56 6.89 12.23 6.09
CA PRO A 56 5.98 12.14 7.23
C PRO A 56 4.77 13.05 7.04
N PRO A 57 3.57 12.70 7.56
CA PRO A 57 2.39 13.55 7.47
C PRO A 57 2.71 15.00 7.83
N ASN A 58 2.12 15.95 7.09
CA ASN A 58 2.32 17.40 7.28
C ASN A 58 3.74 17.95 7.02
N ALA A 59 4.63 17.18 6.37
CA ALA A 59 5.88 17.73 5.87
C ALA A 59 5.64 19.04 5.05
N PRO A 60 6.33 20.16 5.37
CA PRO A 60 6.19 21.40 4.64
C PRO A 60 6.47 21.22 3.14
N GLY A 61 5.70 21.89 2.29
CA GLY A 61 5.89 21.79 0.83
C GLY A 61 5.36 20.51 0.19
N VAL A 62 4.62 19.68 0.94
CA VAL A 62 4.21 18.33 0.50
C VAL A 62 2.69 18.15 0.64
N CYS A 63 2.04 17.74 -0.46
CA CYS A 63 0.60 17.47 -0.49
C CYS A 63 0.19 16.42 0.55
N GLY A 64 -0.85 16.70 1.35
CA GLY A 64 -1.37 15.77 2.37
C GLY A 64 -1.95 14.47 1.80
N VAL A 65 -2.25 14.42 0.50
CA VAL A 65 -2.92 13.29 -0.17
C VAL A 65 -1.96 12.47 -1.03
N CYS A 66 -1.40 13.08 -2.08
CA CYS A 66 -0.52 12.37 -3.02
C CYS A 66 0.96 12.47 -2.67
N ARG A 67 1.30 13.27 -1.65
CA ARG A 67 2.65 13.66 -1.20
C ARG A 67 3.64 14.06 -2.29
N GLY A 68 3.12 14.55 -3.41
CA GLY A 68 3.88 15.36 -4.35
C GLY A 68 4.10 16.79 -3.84
N PRO A 69 4.94 17.59 -4.53
CA PRO A 69 5.18 18.99 -4.18
C PRO A 69 3.88 19.81 -4.14
N SER A 70 3.80 20.72 -3.17
CA SER A 70 2.63 21.57 -2.95
C SER A 70 3.00 22.82 -2.16
N ASP A 71 2.55 23.98 -2.62
CA ASP A 71 2.76 25.26 -1.89
C ASP A 71 1.72 25.48 -0.77
N SER A 72 0.74 24.57 -0.65
CA SER A 72 -0.29 24.55 0.39
C SER A 72 -0.47 23.13 0.95
N GLY A 73 -1.49 22.90 1.80
CA GLY A 73 -1.81 21.57 2.30
C GLY A 73 -2.16 20.55 1.20
N LEU A 74 -2.61 20.99 0.02
CA LEU A 74 -2.94 20.13 -1.12
C LEU A 74 -2.42 20.70 -2.43
N CYS A 75 -1.90 19.83 -3.31
CA CYS A 75 -1.60 20.24 -4.67
C CYS A 75 -2.90 20.50 -5.45
N GLY A 76 -2.84 21.38 -6.46
CA GLY A 76 -4.00 21.76 -7.29
C GLY A 76 -4.86 20.59 -7.79
N PRO A 77 -4.28 19.48 -8.31
CA PRO A 77 -5.06 18.29 -8.68
C PRO A 77 -5.83 17.66 -7.51
N CYS A 78 -5.19 17.47 -6.35
CA CYS A 78 -5.85 16.87 -5.19
C CYS A 78 -6.92 17.80 -4.61
N GLU A 79 -6.69 19.12 -4.65
CA GLU A 79 -7.68 20.12 -4.27
C GLU A 79 -8.88 20.12 -5.22
N GLY A 80 -8.64 20.05 -6.54
CA GLY A 80 -9.69 19.93 -7.56
C GLY A 80 -10.54 18.68 -7.38
N THR A 81 -9.91 17.53 -7.17
CA THR A 81 -10.61 16.27 -6.85
C THR A 81 -11.45 16.41 -5.59
N ARG A 82 -10.90 17.02 -4.52
CA ARG A 82 -11.65 17.24 -3.28
C ARG A 82 -12.84 18.16 -3.46
N ARG A 83 -12.70 19.26 -4.20
CA ARG A 83 -13.82 20.16 -4.51
C ARG A 83 -14.91 19.46 -5.32
N GLY A 84 -14.54 18.55 -6.23
CA GLY A 84 -15.48 17.86 -7.09
C GLY A 84 -16.25 16.72 -6.42
N PHE A 85 -15.61 15.99 -5.50
CA PHE A 85 -16.15 14.73 -4.97
C PHE A 85 -16.34 14.71 -3.46
N GLY A 86 -15.79 15.67 -2.72
CA GLY A 86 -16.01 15.85 -1.28
C GLY A 86 -15.82 14.55 -0.50
N ASP A 87 -16.88 14.14 0.17
CA ASP A 87 -16.94 13.00 1.09
C ASP A 87 -17.01 11.63 0.39
N LEU A 88 -17.07 11.61 -0.95
CA LEU A 88 -16.96 10.36 -1.75
C LEU A 88 -15.50 9.88 -1.90
N LEU A 89 -14.54 10.65 -1.39
CA LEU A 89 -13.13 10.29 -1.38
C LEU A 89 -12.77 9.58 -0.07
N ALA A 90 -11.68 8.83 -0.07
CA ALA A 90 -11.23 8.17 1.15
C ALA A 90 -10.91 9.17 2.27
N ASP A 91 -11.36 8.86 3.49
CA ASP A 91 -11.06 9.62 4.71
C ASP A 91 -9.56 9.78 4.93
N ARG A 92 -8.81 8.72 4.60
CA ARG A 92 -7.36 8.64 4.75
C ARG A 92 -6.73 7.94 3.55
N THR A 93 -5.50 8.35 3.25
CA THR A 93 -4.63 7.73 2.26
C THR A 93 -3.27 7.50 2.90
N ILE A 94 -2.71 6.32 2.70
CA ILE A 94 -1.37 5.97 3.14
C ILE A 94 -0.55 5.61 1.91
N LEU A 95 0.58 6.31 1.71
CA LEU A 95 1.55 5.96 0.69
C LEU A 95 2.75 5.30 1.36
N LEU A 96 3.03 4.06 0.98
CA LEU A 96 4.14 3.30 1.58
C LEU A 96 5.49 3.77 1.04
N THR A 97 5.56 4.03 -0.27
CA THR A 97 6.83 4.33 -0.93
C THR A 97 6.63 5.19 -2.17
N TYR A 98 7.70 5.90 -2.54
CA TYR A 98 7.82 6.56 -3.84
C TYR A 98 8.71 5.75 -4.76
N ALA A 99 8.16 5.37 -5.91
CA ALA A 99 8.99 4.90 -7.01
C ALA A 99 9.62 6.10 -7.73
N ILE A 100 10.91 6.29 -7.53
CA ILE A 100 11.72 7.21 -8.34
C ILE A 100 11.75 6.66 -9.76
N GLY A 101 11.36 7.49 -10.73
CA GLY A 101 11.28 7.12 -12.15
C GLY A 101 12.66 7.10 -12.82
N ASN A 102 12.95 8.14 -13.59
CA ASN A 102 14.22 8.30 -14.28
C ASN A 102 15.18 9.17 -13.47
N MET A 103 16.45 8.79 -13.46
CA MET A 103 17.59 9.50 -12.89
C MET A 103 18.61 9.80 -14.01
N PRO A 104 19.57 10.73 -13.83
CA PRO A 104 20.59 11.05 -14.83
C PRO A 104 21.44 9.86 -15.35
N GLY A 105 21.42 8.71 -14.67
CA GLY A 105 22.10 7.47 -15.09
C GLY A 105 21.17 6.34 -15.58
N GLY A 106 19.88 6.61 -15.78
CA GLY A 106 18.90 5.60 -16.20
C GLY A 106 17.73 5.45 -15.23
N ARG A 107 17.02 4.34 -15.32
CA ARG A 107 15.84 4.07 -14.47
C ARG A 107 16.30 3.68 -13.06
N HIS A 108 15.72 4.31 -12.04
CA HIS A 108 16.00 3.95 -10.66
C HIS A 108 15.43 2.57 -10.31
N GLN A 109 16.07 1.85 -9.38
CA GLN A 109 15.67 0.48 -9.03
C GLN A 109 14.22 0.39 -8.54
N SER A 110 13.72 1.37 -7.80
CA SER A 110 12.30 1.41 -7.40
C SER A 110 11.33 1.40 -8.58
N ALA A 111 11.62 2.10 -9.68
CA ALA A 111 10.77 2.08 -10.86
C ALA A 111 10.90 0.76 -11.63
N HIS A 112 12.10 0.17 -11.66
CA HIS A 112 12.27 -1.18 -12.19
C HIS A 112 11.38 -2.17 -11.43
N HIS A 113 11.48 -2.16 -10.10
CA HIS A 113 10.73 -3.03 -9.19
C HIS A 113 9.21 -2.93 -9.38
N MET A 114 8.68 -1.71 -9.43
CA MET A 114 7.24 -1.46 -9.67
C MET A 114 6.76 -1.86 -11.07
N LEU A 115 7.66 -1.93 -12.07
CA LEU A 115 7.29 -2.36 -13.41
C LEU A 115 7.37 -3.89 -13.56
N THR A 116 8.42 -4.51 -13.01
CA THR A 116 8.69 -5.93 -13.21
C THR A 116 7.79 -6.83 -12.36
N TYR A 117 7.27 -6.38 -11.22
CA TYR A 117 6.38 -7.22 -10.42
C TYR A 117 5.05 -7.55 -11.13
N LYS A 118 4.62 -6.74 -12.11
CA LYS A 118 3.40 -7.00 -12.92
C LYS A 118 3.64 -7.80 -14.19
N GLY A 119 4.92 -7.95 -14.56
CA GLY A 119 5.34 -8.23 -15.93
C GLY A 119 5.15 -7.00 -16.83
N TYR A 120 6.13 -6.68 -17.69
CA TYR A 120 6.07 -5.48 -18.52
C TYR A 120 6.65 -5.75 -19.91
N ARG A 121 5.99 -5.24 -20.97
CA ARG A 121 6.42 -5.40 -22.39
C ARG A 121 6.73 -6.84 -22.79
N GLY A 122 5.83 -7.77 -22.42
CA GLY A 122 5.97 -9.19 -22.78
C GLY A 122 6.92 -9.99 -21.88
N THR A 123 7.52 -9.37 -20.86
CA THR A 123 8.27 -10.12 -19.84
C THR A 123 7.31 -10.68 -18.78
N PRO A 124 7.58 -11.89 -18.25
CA PRO A 124 6.86 -12.40 -17.11
C PRO A 124 7.10 -11.53 -15.86
N PRO A 125 6.19 -11.56 -14.87
CA PRO A 125 6.42 -10.99 -13.55
C PRO A 125 7.69 -11.54 -12.89
N VAL A 126 8.44 -10.68 -12.22
CA VAL A 126 9.57 -11.08 -11.35
C VAL A 126 9.04 -11.34 -9.95
N HIS A 127 9.22 -12.57 -9.46
CA HIS A 127 8.61 -13.04 -8.21
C HIS A 127 9.13 -12.27 -7.01
N GLU A 128 10.45 -12.05 -6.92
CA GLU A 128 11.06 -11.32 -5.80
C GLU A 128 10.47 -9.92 -5.66
N CYS A 129 10.16 -9.25 -6.78
CA CYS A 129 9.58 -7.91 -6.74
C CYS A 129 8.15 -7.91 -6.15
N SER A 130 7.39 -8.98 -6.37
CA SER A 130 6.08 -9.14 -5.76
C SER A 130 6.19 -9.45 -4.28
N GLU A 131 7.11 -10.33 -3.89
CA GLU A 131 7.34 -10.68 -2.48
C GLU A 131 7.78 -9.47 -1.65
N ASP A 132 8.66 -8.64 -2.20
CA ASP A 132 9.17 -7.43 -1.56
C ASP A 132 8.05 -6.41 -1.29
N LEU A 133 7.18 -6.17 -2.28
CA LEU A 133 6.00 -5.31 -2.12
C LEU A 133 5.00 -5.90 -1.13
N GLN A 134 4.76 -7.22 -1.18
CA GLN A 134 3.90 -7.89 -0.22
C GLN A 134 4.47 -7.83 1.20
N LEU A 135 5.78 -7.95 1.38
CA LEU A 135 6.45 -7.81 2.66
C LEU A 135 6.22 -6.40 3.22
N MET A 136 6.46 -5.36 2.42
CA MET A 136 6.24 -3.97 2.82
C MET A 136 4.79 -3.73 3.27
N ILE A 137 3.82 -4.24 2.50
CA ILE A 137 2.39 -4.12 2.83
C ILE A 137 2.03 -4.90 4.10
N SER A 138 2.52 -6.13 4.23
CA SER A 138 2.23 -6.99 5.40
C SER A 138 2.77 -6.36 6.68
N VAL A 139 4.02 -5.89 6.64
CA VAL A 139 4.66 -5.23 7.79
C VAL A 139 3.91 -3.95 8.14
N MET A 140 3.60 -3.09 7.17
CA MET A 140 2.85 -1.88 7.46
C MET A 140 1.46 -2.19 8.02
N VAL A 141 0.63 -2.91 7.28
CA VAL A 141 -0.79 -3.04 7.65
C VAL A 141 -0.97 -3.91 8.88
N ASP A 142 -0.22 -5.01 9.01
CA ASP A 142 -0.46 -5.96 10.09
C ASP A 142 0.22 -5.54 11.39
N MET A 143 1.48 -5.11 11.37
CA MET A 143 2.13 -4.63 12.60
C MET A 143 1.53 -3.33 13.09
N HIS A 144 1.15 -2.42 12.20
CA HIS A 144 0.50 -1.16 12.59
C HIS A 144 -1.01 -1.25 12.61
N ARG A 145 -1.62 -2.44 12.55
CA ARG A 145 -3.09 -2.60 12.52
C ARG A 145 -3.77 -1.82 13.62
N THR A 146 -3.33 -1.98 14.87
CA THR A 146 -3.91 -1.27 16.02
C THR A 146 -3.71 0.24 15.91
N CYS A 147 -2.53 0.71 15.49
CA CYS A 147 -2.26 2.13 15.28
C CYS A 147 -3.15 2.73 14.18
N LEU A 148 -3.32 2.00 13.08
CA LEU A 148 -4.14 2.39 11.95
C LEU A 148 -5.61 2.46 12.33
N GLN A 149 -6.12 1.44 13.01
CA GLN A 149 -7.51 1.40 13.48
C GLN A 149 -7.77 2.51 14.50
N SER A 150 -6.84 2.76 15.42
CA SER A 150 -6.94 3.88 16.36
C SER A 150 -6.91 5.23 15.65
N TRP A 151 -6.10 5.39 14.61
CA TRP A 151 -6.02 6.64 13.83
C TRP A 151 -7.24 6.87 12.95
N LEU A 152 -7.85 5.78 12.45
CA LEU A 152 -9.09 5.81 11.66
C LEU A 152 -10.34 5.92 12.54
N GLY A 153 -10.25 5.55 13.82
CA GLY A 153 -11.39 5.45 14.74
C GLY A 153 -12.18 4.14 14.61
N HIS A 154 -11.97 3.36 13.55
CA HIS A 154 -12.70 2.13 13.27
C HIS A 154 -11.81 1.08 12.57
N PRO A 155 -12.09 -0.23 12.76
CA PRO A 155 -11.56 -1.27 11.90
C PRO A 155 -12.16 -1.17 10.49
N TRP A 156 -11.46 -1.68 9.48
CA TRP A 156 -12.05 -1.88 8.16
C TRP A 156 -12.81 -3.21 8.14
N ASP A 157 -14.04 -3.16 7.64
CA ASP A 157 -14.97 -4.29 7.54
C ASP A 157 -14.76 -5.10 6.26
N ALA A 158 -14.22 -4.47 5.22
CA ALA A 158 -14.03 -5.09 3.93
C ALA A 158 -12.73 -4.64 3.26
N LEU A 159 -12.23 -5.50 2.37
CA LEU A 159 -11.01 -5.30 1.61
C LEU A 159 -11.30 -5.45 0.11
N THR A 160 -10.77 -4.52 -0.68
CA THR A 160 -10.75 -4.64 -2.13
C THR A 160 -9.45 -4.10 -2.72
N PHE A 161 -9.29 -4.24 -4.03
CA PHE A 161 -8.24 -3.60 -4.78
C PHE A 161 -8.81 -2.92 -6.02
N VAL A 162 -8.06 -2.00 -6.60
CA VAL A 162 -8.44 -1.34 -7.85
C VAL A 162 -8.13 -2.26 -9.03
N PRO A 163 -9.14 -2.80 -9.74
CA PRO A 163 -8.90 -3.65 -10.90
C PRO A 163 -8.52 -2.81 -12.12
N SER A 164 -8.07 -3.47 -13.18
CA SER A 164 -7.90 -2.86 -14.50
C SER A 164 -8.80 -3.54 -15.54
N LYS A 165 -9.02 -2.88 -16.68
CA LYS A 165 -9.82 -3.46 -17.76
C LYS A 165 -9.17 -4.74 -18.32
N GLU A 166 -7.85 -4.74 -18.41
CA GLU A 166 -7.09 -5.87 -18.93
C GLU A 166 -7.05 -7.07 -17.98
N ARG A 167 -7.24 -6.84 -16.67
CA ARG A 167 -7.24 -7.86 -15.61
C ARG A 167 -8.31 -7.50 -14.56
N PRO A 168 -9.60 -7.76 -14.84
CA PRO A 168 -10.71 -7.30 -13.99
C PRO A 168 -10.92 -8.14 -12.74
N ASP A 169 -10.25 -9.29 -12.62
CA ASP A 169 -10.48 -10.30 -11.59
C ASP A 169 -9.27 -10.48 -10.65
N ALA A 170 -9.31 -11.53 -9.83
CA ALA A 170 -8.28 -11.87 -8.86
C ALA A 170 -6.90 -12.24 -9.46
N THR A 171 -6.79 -12.35 -10.79
CA THR A 171 -5.50 -12.52 -11.48
C THR A 171 -4.71 -11.21 -11.57
N HIS A 172 -5.32 -10.07 -11.23
CA HIS A 172 -4.62 -8.79 -11.17
C HIS A 172 -3.46 -8.84 -10.15
N PRO A 173 -2.24 -8.36 -10.47
CA PRO A 173 -1.11 -8.39 -9.53
C PRO A 173 -1.39 -7.71 -8.18
N VAL A 174 -2.25 -6.68 -8.16
CA VAL A 174 -2.67 -6.01 -6.92
C VAL A 174 -3.51 -6.91 -6.02
N ALA A 175 -4.17 -7.94 -6.54
CA ALA A 175 -4.89 -8.89 -5.69
C ALA A 175 -3.95 -9.57 -4.67
N ALA A 176 -2.72 -9.89 -5.09
CA ALA A 176 -1.69 -10.41 -4.18
C ALA A 176 -1.25 -9.37 -3.14
N LEU A 177 -1.11 -8.11 -3.56
CA LEU A 177 -0.82 -6.98 -2.66
C LEU A 177 -1.95 -6.76 -1.65
N ALA A 178 -3.21 -6.89 -2.06
CA ALA A 178 -4.36 -6.83 -1.18
C ALA A 178 -4.35 -7.99 -0.17
N ASN A 179 -4.07 -9.22 -0.62
CA ASN A 179 -3.93 -10.35 0.29
C ASN A 179 -2.81 -10.17 1.31
N ALA A 180 -1.76 -9.41 0.98
CA ALA A 180 -0.70 -9.08 1.93
C ALA A 180 -1.16 -8.17 3.09
N THR A 181 -2.34 -7.54 3.00
CA THR A 181 -2.94 -6.77 4.11
C THR A 181 -3.64 -7.63 5.16
N LEU A 182 -3.86 -8.92 4.85
CA LEU A 182 -4.49 -9.85 5.77
C LEU A 182 -3.55 -10.17 6.94
N PRO A 183 -4.09 -10.47 8.14
CA PRO A 183 -3.26 -10.80 9.30
C PRO A 183 -2.33 -11.99 9.04
N LYS A 184 -1.04 -11.82 9.35
CA LYS A 184 0.02 -12.84 9.23
C LYS A 184 0.81 -13.01 10.52
N PHE A 185 1.00 -11.92 11.25
CA PHE A 185 1.72 -11.85 12.51
C PHE A 185 0.76 -11.73 13.70
N ASN A 186 -0.45 -11.22 13.46
CA ASN A 186 -1.51 -11.11 14.47
C ASN A 186 -2.58 -12.20 14.28
N PHE A 187 -2.34 -13.39 14.85
CA PHE A 187 -3.22 -14.56 14.73
C PHE A 187 -4.60 -14.39 15.40
N ALA A 188 -4.79 -13.37 16.24
CA ALA A 188 -6.06 -13.10 16.89
C ALA A 188 -7.04 -12.30 16.00
N ALA A 189 -6.56 -11.71 14.91
CA ALA A 189 -7.40 -10.91 14.01
C ALA A 189 -8.17 -11.81 13.03
N ALA A 190 -9.49 -11.65 12.98
CA ALA A 190 -10.32 -12.31 12.00
C ALA A 190 -9.95 -11.85 10.56
N PRO A 191 -9.99 -12.74 9.56
CA PRO A 191 -9.76 -12.35 8.17
C PRO A 191 -10.81 -11.34 7.70
N THR A 192 -10.36 -10.25 7.09
CA THR A 192 -11.26 -9.27 6.49
C THR A 192 -11.95 -9.85 5.25
N PRO A 193 -13.30 -9.80 5.17
CA PRO A 193 -14.05 -10.13 3.95
C PRO A 193 -13.54 -9.35 2.74
N LYS A 194 -13.32 -10.04 1.61
CA LYS A 194 -12.85 -9.43 0.36
C LYS A 194 -13.99 -9.27 -0.64
N PHE A 195 -13.95 -8.27 -1.51
CA PHE A 195 -14.86 -8.19 -2.66
C PHE A 195 -14.15 -7.63 -3.89
N LEU A 196 -14.77 -7.82 -5.05
CA LEU A 196 -14.24 -7.32 -6.32
C LEU A 196 -15.18 -6.26 -6.87
N MET A 197 -14.60 -5.12 -7.27
CA MET A 197 -15.25 -4.21 -8.20
C MET A 197 -15.03 -4.73 -9.62
N ARG A 198 -15.91 -4.34 -10.55
CA ARG A 198 -15.69 -4.57 -11.99
C ARG A 198 -15.50 -3.24 -12.73
N PRO A 199 -14.75 -3.23 -13.84
CA PRO A 199 -14.74 -2.08 -14.73
C PRO A 199 -16.18 -1.74 -15.20
N GLY A 200 -16.55 -0.49 -15.06
CA GLY A 200 -17.82 0.09 -15.53
C GLY A 200 -17.68 0.79 -16.88
N PRO A 201 -18.74 1.45 -17.37
CA PRO A 201 -18.76 2.17 -18.65
C PRO A 201 -17.65 3.22 -18.78
N GLY A 202 -17.30 3.90 -17.69
CA GLY A 202 -16.23 4.91 -17.67
C GLY A 202 -14.82 4.35 -17.78
N SER A 203 -14.63 3.02 -17.80
CA SER A 203 -13.31 2.39 -17.80
C SER A 203 -12.49 2.66 -19.06
N ASP A 204 -13.14 2.98 -20.19
CA ASP A 204 -12.47 3.28 -21.47
C ASP A 204 -11.78 4.64 -21.51
N ILE A 205 -12.21 5.58 -20.66
CA ILE A 205 -11.65 6.92 -20.64
C ILE A 205 -10.30 6.84 -19.92
N LYS A 206 -9.19 6.90 -20.65
CA LYS A 206 -7.85 6.85 -20.03
C LYS A 206 -7.54 8.16 -19.29
N ARG A 207 -6.90 8.05 -18.11
CA ARG A 207 -6.32 9.18 -17.35
C ARG A 207 -7.32 10.32 -17.06
N LYS A 208 -8.57 9.98 -16.77
CA LYS A 208 -9.56 10.93 -16.27
C LYS A 208 -10.38 10.27 -15.19
N MET A 209 -10.56 10.94 -14.06
CA MET A 209 -11.47 10.45 -13.04
C MET A 209 -12.91 10.53 -13.56
N THR A 210 -13.63 9.40 -13.49
CA THR A 210 -15.07 9.31 -13.78
C THR A 210 -15.76 8.54 -12.66
N ALA A 211 -17.01 8.87 -12.35
CA ALA A 211 -17.76 8.24 -11.25
C ALA A 211 -18.17 6.79 -11.57
N ASP A 212 -18.34 6.48 -12.85
CA ASP A 212 -18.80 5.20 -13.41
C ASP A 212 -17.64 4.32 -13.93
N ARG A 213 -16.40 4.62 -13.54
CA ARG A 213 -15.23 3.81 -13.95
C ARG A 213 -15.32 2.38 -13.43
N PHE A 214 -15.89 2.21 -12.23
CA PHE A 214 -16.02 0.94 -11.55
C PHE A 214 -17.43 0.77 -11.02
N GLU A 215 -17.84 -0.48 -10.89
CA GLU A 215 -19.14 -0.86 -10.34
C GLU A 215 -18.96 -1.95 -9.29
N VAL A 216 -19.82 -1.90 -8.26
CA VAL A 216 -19.96 -2.93 -7.24
C VAL A 216 -21.15 -3.80 -7.61
N ASP A 217 -20.91 -5.09 -7.86
CA ASP A 217 -22.00 -6.03 -8.13
C ASP A 217 -22.93 -6.18 -6.93
N VAL A 218 -24.21 -6.46 -7.20
CA VAL A 218 -25.25 -6.61 -6.16
C VAL A 218 -24.87 -7.62 -5.08
N GLN A 219 -24.17 -8.70 -5.45
CA GLN A 219 -23.70 -9.73 -4.52
C GLN A 219 -22.69 -9.20 -3.48
N TRP A 220 -22.05 -8.06 -3.74
CA TRP A 220 -21.04 -7.46 -2.86
C TRP A 220 -21.57 -6.27 -2.06
N ARG A 221 -22.83 -5.86 -2.27
CA ARG A 221 -23.41 -4.68 -1.61
C ARG A 221 -23.37 -4.74 -0.10
N GLU A 222 -23.67 -5.90 0.48
CA GLU A 222 -23.59 -6.12 1.94
C GLU A 222 -22.17 -5.91 2.54
N ARG A 223 -21.13 -5.96 1.70
CA ARG A 223 -19.72 -5.73 2.10
C ARG A 223 -19.28 -4.28 1.91
N VAL A 224 -20.10 -3.44 1.28
CA VAL A 224 -19.75 -2.05 0.92
C VAL A 224 -20.66 -1.05 1.62
N ASP A 225 -21.97 -1.25 1.53
CA ASP A 225 -22.94 -0.25 1.95
C ASP A 225 -22.84 -0.04 3.48
N GLY A 226 -22.50 1.18 3.89
CA GLY A 226 -22.27 1.55 5.30
C GLY A 226 -21.05 0.90 5.96
N LYS A 227 -20.08 0.38 5.18
CA LYS A 227 -18.87 -0.30 5.68
C LYS A 227 -17.61 0.54 5.54
N HIS A 228 -16.64 0.30 6.42
CA HIS A 228 -15.29 0.84 6.28
C HIS A 228 -14.47 -0.04 5.34
N VAL A 229 -14.14 0.46 4.15
CA VAL A 229 -13.45 -0.31 3.11
C VAL A 229 -11.97 0.07 3.03
N LEU A 230 -11.09 -0.93 3.15
CA LEU A 230 -9.68 -0.80 2.78
C LEU A 230 -9.53 -1.07 1.27
N ILE A 231 -9.00 -0.08 0.54
CA ILE A 231 -8.70 -0.18 -0.89
C ILE A 231 -7.19 -0.26 -1.08
N VAL A 232 -6.72 -1.29 -1.78
CA VAL A 232 -5.31 -1.44 -2.14
C VAL A 232 -5.10 -1.11 -3.62
N ASP A 233 -4.05 -0.34 -3.89
CA ASP A 233 -3.60 0.00 -5.23
C ASP A 233 -2.06 0.05 -5.24
N ASP A 234 -1.48 -0.07 -6.42
CA ASP A 234 -0.03 -0.07 -6.61
C ASP A 234 0.52 1.23 -7.21
N THR A 235 -0.36 2.09 -7.70
CA THR A 235 0.03 3.33 -8.36
C THR A 235 -0.75 4.48 -7.77
N ARG A 236 -0.11 5.65 -7.72
CA ARG A 236 -0.80 6.92 -7.51
C ARG A 236 -0.16 7.98 -8.37
N ASN A 237 -0.85 8.37 -9.43
CA ASN A 237 -0.55 9.53 -10.26
C ASN A 237 -1.75 10.48 -10.25
N ARG A 238 -1.60 11.66 -10.87
CA ARG A 238 -2.55 12.78 -10.76
C ARG A 238 -3.98 12.45 -11.24
N ASP A 239 -4.16 11.41 -12.05
CA ASP A 239 -5.44 11.04 -12.68
C ASP A 239 -5.84 9.59 -12.35
N HIS A 240 -5.78 9.21 -11.07
CA HIS A 240 -5.76 7.80 -10.69
C HIS A 240 -7.13 7.11 -10.72
N PRO A 241 -7.19 5.88 -11.28
CA PRO A 241 -8.32 4.95 -11.10
C PRO A 241 -8.75 4.79 -9.64
N MET A 242 -7.82 4.89 -8.68
CA MET A 242 -8.12 4.81 -7.24
C MET A 242 -9.22 5.76 -6.78
N TYR A 243 -9.24 7.01 -7.26
CA TYR A 243 -10.28 7.96 -6.86
C TYR A 243 -11.64 7.57 -7.40
N SER A 244 -11.69 7.08 -8.64
CA SER A 244 -12.93 6.56 -9.20
C SER A 244 -13.43 5.32 -8.47
N ALA A 245 -12.53 4.48 -7.95
CA ALA A 245 -12.89 3.35 -7.09
C ALA A 245 -13.50 3.84 -5.78
N MET A 246 -12.91 4.86 -5.12
CA MET A 246 -13.48 5.47 -3.91
C MET A 246 -14.89 6.00 -4.17
N VAL A 247 -15.08 6.73 -5.28
CA VAL A 247 -16.39 7.28 -5.66
C VAL A 247 -17.40 6.16 -5.91
N ALA A 248 -17.03 5.09 -6.62
CA ALA A 248 -17.92 3.96 -6.85
C ALA A 248 -18.39 3.28 -5.54
N LEU A 249 -17.54 3.29 -4.50
CA LEU A 249 -17.88 2.74 -3.18
C LEU A 249 -18.73 3.71 -2.35
N GLY A 250 -18.49 5.01 -2.45
CA GLY A 250 -19.26 6.04 -1.74
C GLY A 250 -20.66 6.32 -2.31
N LEU A 251 -20.95 5.82 -3.51
CA LEU A 251 -22.27 5.90 -4.14
C LEU A 251 -23.22 4.75 -3.74
N GLY A 252 -22.76 3.84 -2.88
CA GLY A 252 -23.53 2.71 -2.35
C GLY A 252 -24.24 3.00 -1.04
#